data_AF-A0A2T7QAK3-F1
#
_entry.id   AF-A0A2T7QAK3-F1
#
_cell.length_a   1.000
_cell.length_b   1.000
_cell.length_c   1.000
_cell.angle_alpha   90.00
_cell.angle_beta   90.00
_cell.angle_gamma   90.00
#
_symmetry.space_group_name_H-M   'P 1'
#
loop_
_entity.id
_entity.type
_entity.pdbx_description
1 polymer ?
#
loop_
_entity_poly.entity_id
_entity_poly.type
_entity_poly.pdbx_seq_one_letter_code
_entity_poly.pdbx_strand_id
1 'polypeptide(L)'
;MYEFQSICRKKIAMVISNIGSGGDLRIYAGKIILTEKARYYFVNSTQHWEIEIERDIIKKLQPVQPDSKSIMLGADYFFSMEVTALKSSLFLQSLINA
;
A
#
# COMPACT_ATOMS: atom_id res chain seq x y z
N MET A 1 -8.30 8.29 -18.39
CA MET A 1 -7.12 9.06 -17.94
C MET A 1 -7.42 10.01 -16.77
N TYR A 2 -8.67 10.47 -16.59
CA TYR A 2 -9.07 11.36 -15.48
C TYR A 2 -9.07 10.72 -14.08
N GLU A 3 -9.34 9.41 -13.96
CA GLU A 3 -9.42 8.74 -12.65
C GLU A 3 -8.08 8.65 -11.92
N PHE A 4 -6.97 8.48 -12.65
CA PHE A 4 -5.66 8.26 -12.02
C PHE A 4 -5.13 9.53 -11.33
N GLN A 5 -5.33 10.71 -11.92
CA GLN A 5 -4.92 11.97 -11.27
C GLN A 5 -5.69 12.26 -9.98
N SER A 6 -6.95 11.80 -9.89
CA SER A 6 -7.75 11.92 -8.66
C SER A 6 -7.16 11.07 -7.53
N ILE A 7 -6.70 9.86 -7.83
CA ILE A 7 -6.08 8.93 -6.86
C ILE A 7 -4.76 9.50 -6.31
N CYS A 8 -3.97 10.23 -7.11
CA CYS A 8 -2.69 10.81 -6.65
C CYS A 8 -2.82 11.82 -5.50
N ARG A 9 -4.02 12.40 -5.25
CA ARG A 9 -4.27 13.29 -4.10
C ARG A 9 -4.85 12.56 -2.88
N LYS A 10 -5.20 11.29 -3.02
CA LYS A 10 -5.86 10.49 -1.97
C LYS A 10 -4.83 9.77 -1.12
N LYS A 11 -5.13 9.67 0.17
CA LYS A 11 -4.31 8.89 1.10
C LYS A 11 -4.69 7.42 0.96
N ILE A 12 -3.72 6.54 0.78
CA ILE A 12 -3.95 5.12 0.53
C ILE A 12 -3.36 4.32 1.68
N ALA A 13 -4.15 3.40 2.23
CA ALA A 13 -3.68 2.40 3.18
C ALA A 13 -3.25 1.13 2.43
N MET A 14 -2.08 0.62 2.76
CA MET A 14 -1.61 -0.68 2.33
C MET A 14 -1.67 -1.62 3.54
N VAL A 15 -2.45 -2.68 3.41
CA VAL A 15 -2.62 -3.71 4.43
C VAL A 15 -1.76 -4.90 4.04
N ILE A 16 -0.75 -5.22 4.84
CA ILE A 16 0.10 -6.38 4.65
C ILE A 16 -0.33 -7.47 5.61
N SER A 17 -0.67 -8.64 5.07
CA SER A 17 -0.93 -9.84 5.85
C SER A 17 0.26 -10.80 5.81
N ASN A 18 0.77 -11.19 6.99
CA ASN A 18 1.74 -12.26 7.11
C ASN A 18 1.06 -13.55 7.57
N ILE A 19 0.64 -14.37 6.61
CA ILE A 19 -0.07 -15.63 6.87
C ILE A 19 0.85 -16.66 7.57
N GLY A 20 2.18 -16.54 7.42
CA GLY A 20 3.16 -17.46 8.00
C GLY A 20 3.47 -17.25 9.48
N SER A 21 3.10 -16.11 10.08
CA SER A 21 3.47 -15.74 11.46
C SER A 21 2.27 -15.51 12.39
N GLY A 22 1.19 -16.30 12.24
CA GLY A 22 0.04 -16.22 13.16
C GLY A 22 -0.99 -15.14 12.81
N GLY A 23 -0.97 -14.61 11.58
CA GLY A 23 -2.02 -13.69 11.11
C GLY A 23 -1.77 -12.22 11.40
N ASP A 24 -0.50 -11.82 11.59
CA ASP A 24 -0.15 -10.42 11.80
C ASP A 24 -0.54 -9.55 10.59
N LEU A 25 -1.34 -8.52 10.88
CA LEU A 25 -1.73 -7.49 9.93
C LEU A 25 -0.95 -6.21 10.23
N ARG A 26 -0.24 -5.69 9.22
CA ARG A 26 0.46 -4.40 9.30
C ARG A 26 -0.16 -3.42 8.32
N ILE A 27 -0.53 -2.23 8.81
CA ILE A 27 -1.17 -1.19 8.00
C ILE A 27 -0.22 -0.02 7.85
N TYR A 28 0.03 0.37 6.60
CA TYR A 28 0.87 1.50 6.22
C TYR A 28 0.05 2.52 5.46
N ALA A 29 0.29 3.81 5.67
CA ALA A 29 -0.35 4.85 4.88
C ALA A 29 0.63 5.57 3.97
N GLY A 30 0.19 5.85 2.75
CA GLY A 30 1.03 6.44 1.72
C GLY A 30 0.23 6.96 0.55
N LYS A 31 0.91 7.05 -0.59
CA LYS A 31 0.32 7.43 -1.88
C LYS A 31 0.80 6.48 -2.96
N ILE A 32 0.06 6.39 -4.04
CA ILE A 32 0.50 5.68 -5.24
C ILE A 32 0.99 6.71 -6.27
N ILE A 33 2.19 6.49 -6.78
CA ILE A 33 2.78 7.28 -7.87
C ILE A 33 2.93 6.40 -9.12
N LEU A 34 2.76 7.00 -10.29
CA LEU A 34 3.08 6.39 -11.58
C LEU A 34 4.33 7.07 -12.12
N THR A 35 5.35 6.28 -12.43
CA THR A 35 6.59 6.77 -13.03
C THR A 35 6.48 6.86 -14.54
N GLU A 36 7.42 7.57 -15.17
CA GLU A 36 7.54 7.70 -16.63
C GLU A 36 7.68 6.35 -17.34
N LYS A 37 8.20 5.32 -16.65
CA LYS A 37 8.34 3.95 -17.16
C LYS A 37 7.06 3.11 -17.02
N ALA A 38 5.91 3.75 -16.78
CA ALA A 38 4.62 3.09 -16.57
C ALA A 38 4.59 2.09 -15.40
N ARG A 39 5.42 2.31 -14.37
CA ARG A 39 5.46 1.51 -13.14
C ARG A 39 4.80 2.23 -11.98
N TYR A 40 4.04 1.50 -11.19
CA TYR A 40 3.36 2.02 -10.02
C TYR A 40 4.19 1.77 -8.77
N TYR A 41 4.29 2.77 -7.91
CA TYR A 41 4.94 2.63 -6.60
C TYR A 41 4.01 3.09 -5.51
N PHE A 42 3.97 2.33 -4.41
CA PHE A 42 3.43 2.80 -3.15
C PHE A 42 4.54 3.47 -2.36
N VAL A 43 4.33 4.74 -1.99
CA VAL A 43 5.33 5.57 -1.29
C VAL A 43 4.80 5.92 0.09
N ASN A 44 5.56 5.56 1.11
CA ASN A 44 5.32 5.99 2.48
C ASN A 44 6.29 7.12 2.84
N SER A 45 5.79 8.36 2.76
CA SER A 45 6.62 9.54 3.03
C SER A 45 7.02 9.69 4.50
N THR A 46 6.26 9.13 5.44
CA THR A 46 6.58 9.20 6.88
C THR A 46 7.77 8.32 7.24
N GLN A 47 7.93 7.21 6.54
CA GLN A 47 8.95 6.19 6.84
C GLN A 47 10.04 6.13 5.76
N HIS A 48 9.99 7.06 4.79
CA HIS A 48 11.00 7.25 3.74
C HIS A 48 11.31 5.98 2.92
N TRP A 49 10.29 5.20 2.57
CA TRP A 49 10.45 4.03 1.71
C TRP A 49 9.36 3.96 0.64
N GLU A 50 9.64 3.21 -0.42
CA GLU A 50 8.71 2.91 -1.50
C GLU A 50 8.81 1.45 -1.93
N ILE A 51 7.72 0.91 -2.47
CA ILE A 51 7.68 -0.41 -3.08
C ILE A 51 7.05 -0.33 -4.46
N GLU A 52 7.58 -1.09 -5.42
CA GLU A 52 6.93 -1.29 -6.70
C GLU A 52 5.70 -2.18 -6.50
N ILE A 53 4.56 -1.75 -7.03
CA ILE A 53 3.29 -2.50 -6.98
C ILE A 53 2.82 -2.81 -8.39
N GLU A 54 2.19 -3.97 -8.55
CA GLU A 54 1.66 -4.39 -9.84
C GLU A 54 0.43 -3.58 -10.22
N ARG A 55 0.21 -3.39 -11.53
CA ARG A 55 -0.96 -2.65 -12.04
C ARG A 55 -2.29 -3.23 -11.56
N ASP A 56 -2.36 -4.53 -11.34
CA ASP A 56 -3.60 -5.17 -10.87
C ASP A 56 -3.96 -4.80 -9.43
N ILE A 57 -3.00 -4.31 -8.63
CA ILE A 57 -3.29 -3.75 -7.30
C ILE A 57 -4.11 -2.47 -7.43
N ILE A 58 -3.85 -1.64 -8.45
CA ILE A 58 -4.61 -0.41 -8.69
C ILE A 58 -6.09 -0.72 -8.93
N LYS A 59 -6.38 -1.81 -9.67
CA LYS A 59 -7.75 -2.27 -9.93
C LYS A 59 -8.43 -2.84 -8.69
N LYS A 60 -7.66 -3.23 -7.67
CA LYS A 60 -8.13 -3.82 -6.40
C LYS A 60 -8.27 -2.77 -5.29
N LEU A 61 -8.05 -1.49 -5.56
CA LEU A 61 -8.26 -0.43 -4.57
C LEU A 61 -9.73 -0.41 -4.13
N GLN A 62 -9.94 -0.43 -2.82
CA GLN A 62 -11.26 -0.38 -2.21
C GLN A 62 -11.40 0.91 -1.39
N PRO A 63 -12.56 1.59 -1.42
CA PRO A 63 -12.78 2.75 -0.55
C PRO A 63 -12.79 2.32 0.92
N VAL A 64 -12.19 3.14 1.78
CA VAL A 64 -12.25 2.94 3.23
C VAL A 64 -13.60 3.43 3.75
N GLN A 65 -14.30 2.58 4.47
CA GLN A 65 -15.56 2.95 5.13
C GLN A 65 -15.32 4.01 6.22
N PRO A 66 -16.26 4.94 6.46
CA PRO A 66 -16.07 6.02 7.42
C PRO A 66 -15.74 5.56 8.84
N ASP A 67 -16.34 4.44 9.28
CA ASP A 67 -16.10 3.82 10.59
C ASP A 67 -14.68 3.24 10.74
N SER A 68 -14.09 2.82 9.63
CA SER A 68 -12.78 2.17 9.55
C SER A 68 -11.64 3.17 9.29
N LYS A 69 -11.96 4.46 9.11
CA LYS A 69 -10.98 5.52 8.84
C LYS A 69 -9.87 5.59 9.88
N SER A 70 -10.18 5.44 11.17
CA SER A 70 -9.18 5.52 12.25
C SER A 70 -8.17 4.38 12.17
N ILE A 71 -8.65 3.14 11.97
CA ILE A 71 -7.84 1.93 11.81
C ILE A 71 -6.98 2.03 10.53
N MET A 72 -7.55 2.56 9.45
CA MET A 72 -6.87 2.75 8.17
C MET A 72 -6.06 4.06 8.10
N LEU A 73 -5.67 4.61 9.24
CA LEU A 73 -4.78 5.78 9.35
C LEU A 73 -5.29 7.02 8.57
N GLY A 74 -6.60 7.19 8.47
CA GLY A 74 -7.28 8.26 7.75
C GLY A 74 -7.29 8.10 6.23
N ALA A 75 -6.87 6.95 5.69
CA ALA A 75 -6.85 6.69 4.26
C ALA A 75 -8.24 6.78 3.62
N ASP A 76 -8.29 7.18 2.36
CA ASP A 76 -9.50 7.21 1.54
C ASP A 76 -9.75 5.88 0.83
N TYR A 77 -8.67 5.20 0.46
CA TYR A 77 -8.69 3.90 -0.18
C TYR A 77 -7.70 2.96 0.50
N PHE A 78 -7.90 1.66 0.32
CA PHE A 78 -6.94 0.66 0.75
C PHE A 78 -6.79 -0.46 -0.28
N PHE A 79 -5.68 -1.18 -0.16
CA PHE A 79 -5.50 -2.48 -0.82
C PHE A 79 -4.75 -3.42 0.13
N SER A 80 -4.96 -4.72 -0.07
CA SER A 80 -4.30 -5.76 0.71
C SER A 80 -3.27 -6.51 -0.14
N MET A 81 -2.17 -6.91 0.48
CA MET A 81 -1.17 -7.77 -0.14
C MET A 81 -0.53 -8.71 0.88
N GLU A 82 -0.10 -9.87 0.42
CA GLU A 82 0.69 -10.79 1.24
C GLU A 82 2.16 -10.36 1.26
N VAL A 83 2.84 -10.64 2.37
CA VAL A 83 4.29 -10.37 2.49
C VAL A 83 5.09 -11.00 1.34
N THR A 84 4.71 -12.21 0.91
CA THR A 84 5.36 -12.98 -0.17
C THR A 84 5.25 -12.29 -1.54
N ALA A 85 4.26 -11.41 -1.73
CA ALA A 85 4.04 -10.68 -2.98
C ALA A 85 4.86 -9.39 -3.08
N LEU A 86 5.55 -8.99 -2.01
CA LEU A 86 6.37 -7.77 -2.00
C LEU A 86 7.65 -7.97 -2.82
N LYS A 87 7.80 -7.18 -3.88
CA LYS A 87 9.02 -7.13 -4.70
C LYS A 87 9.98 -6.06 -4.18
N SER A 88 10.52 -6.21 -2.97
CA SER A 88 11.63 -5.38 -2.49
C SER A 88 12.38 -6.01 -1.31
N SER A 89 13.68 -6.25 -1.45
CA SER A 89 14.50 -6.99 -0.48
C SER A 89 14.76 -6.23 0.84
N LEU A 90 14.85 -4.90 0.82
CA LEU A 90 15.17 -4.09 2.01
C LEU A 90 13.96 -3.90 2.95
N PHE A 91 12.76 -3.73 2.39
CA PHE A 91 11.52 -3.63 3.17
C PHE A 91 11.08 -4.99 3.74
N LEU A 92 11.31 -6.08 2.99
CA LEU A 92 11.08 -7.44 3.49
C LEU A 92 11.96 -7.78 4.69
N GLN A 93 13.24 -7.40 4.67
CA GLN A 93 14.15 -7.66 5.80
C GLN A 93 13.76 -6.89 7.06
N SER A 94 13.29 -5.64 6.95
CA SER A 94 12.80 -4.90 8.13
C SER A 94 11.45 -5.39 8.63
N LEU A 95 10.61 -5.97 7.76
CA LEU A 95 9.35 -6.57 8.15
C LEU A 95 9.51 -7.92 8.86
N ILE A 96 10.42 -8.77 8.39
CA ILE A 96 10.65 -10.13 8.92
C ILE A 96 11.40 -10.10 10.27
N ASN A 97 12.27 -9.10 10.47
CA ASN A 97 13.11 -9.00 11.68
C ASN A 97 12.54 -8.11 12.80
N ALA A 98 11.31 -7.59 12.65
CA ALA A 98 10.62 -6.76 13.65
C ALA A 98 9.49 -7.54 14.30
#